data_AF-G0P2V7-F1
#
_entry.id   AF-G0P2V7-F1
#
_cell.length_a   1.000
_cell.length_b   1.000
_cell.length_c   1.000
_cell.angle_alpha   90.00
_cell.angle_beta   90.00
_cell.angle_gamma   90.00
#
_symmetry.space_group_name_H-M   'P 1'
#
loop_
_entity.id
_entity.type
_entity.pdbx_description
1 polymer ?
#
loop_
_entity_poly.entity_id
_entity_poly.type
_entity_poly.pdbx_seq_one_letter_code
_entity_poly.pdbx_strand_id
1 'polypeptide(L)'
;MGDNAEFSHHKMIEAIDNSSFQGLTGKVKFANNERLGLVDIKQWSEGEYIPFAMYDGAEDEFKIIDSTTKGWSPPLDSTITERRREHISSLLFLAMSLLALIGIFLALIFLLINFRYRNHRFIKMSSPNLNNIIIAGSICTFASVIMLGLDTRIVSPDVFVWLCYMKTWTLCIGFTLSFGAMFSKTWRVHSIFTNIRMDRKAIKDSKLFLILGVLLFIDICVLVTWAFLSPFSYTVTELPHIPEDNIVIIPEVEKCHSSHSGVFQAILYVVKGILMILGCFLAWETRHVNVPALNDSKYIGTSVYCCVVMSVLGLSTSVILQERVNEMFSLASFFVIFSTTLTLCLVFVPKVIELARNPVGNEPRAYRRGLMKSVVAKTSQPMSPQPRS
;
A
#
# COMPACT_ATOMS: atom_id res chain seq x y z
N MET A 1 -11.80 -70.89 74.76
CA MET A 1 -11.05 -69.86 74.01
C MET A 1 -12.06 -69.07 73.20
N GLY A 2 -12.66 -68.06 73.83
CA GLY A 2 -13.56 -67.13 73.16
C GLY A 2 -12.80 -65.81 73.05
N ASP A 3 -12.24 -65.55 71.87
CA ASP A 3 -11.65 -64.26 71.59
C ASP A 3 -12.77 -63.25 71.40
N ASN A 4 -12.69 -62.17 72.18
CA ASN A 4 -13.53 -61.00 72.07
C ASN A 4 -13.41 -60.43 70.65
N ALA A 5 -14.35 -60.81 69.78
CA ALA A 5 -14.56 -60.16 68.50
C ALA A 5 -15.18 -58.78 68.76
N GLU A 6 -14.35 -57.83 69.20
CA GLU A 6 -14.68 -56.42 69.07
C GLU A 6 -14.84 -56.15 67.57
N PHE A 7 -16.10 -56.11 67.13
CA PHE A 7 -16.49 -55.81 65.77
C PHE A 7 -16.13 -54.35 65.48
N SER A 8 -14.86 -54.12 65.18
CA SER A 8 -14.39 -52.81 64.77
C SER A 8 -14.99 -52.51 63.40
N HIS A 9 -15.83 -51.48 63.35
CA HIS A 9 -16.42 -50.92 62.13
C HIS A 9 -15.39 -50.81 60.99
N HIS A 10 -14.13 -50.50 61.31
CA HIS A 10 -13.02 -50.45 60.36
C HIS A 10 -12.74 -51.80 59.67
N LYS A 11 -12.70 -52.90 60.42
CA LYS A 11 -12.46 -54.25 59.87
C LYS A 11 -13.60 -54.72 58.98
N MET A 12 -14.84 -54.31 59.29
CA MET A 12 -16.00 -54.61 58.46
C MET A 12 -15.93 -53.86 57.12
N ILE A 13 -15.64 -52.56 57.14
CA ILE A 13 -15.51 -51.76 55.91
C ILE A 13 -14.36 -52.26 55.05
N GLU A 14 -13.21 -52.57 55.64
CA GLU A 14 -12.05 -53.12 54.92
C GLU A 14 -12.36 -54.48 54.26
N ALA A 15 -13.16 -55.33 54.91
CA ALA A 15 -13.63 -56.58 54.33
C ALA A 15 -14.64 -56.38 53.18
N ILE A 16 -15.47 -55.33 53.26
CA ILE A 16 -16.42 -54.95 52.19
C ILE A 16 -15.67 -54.41 50.98
N ASP A 17 -14.71 -53.51 51.17
CA ASP A 17 -13.90 -52.91 50.10
C ASP A 17 -13.08 -53.98 49.35
N ASN A 18 -12.58 -55.01 50.05
CA ASN A 18 -11.85 -56.13 49.45
C ASN A 18 -12.75 -57.23 48.87
N SER A 19 -14.06 -57.12 48.99
CA SER A 19 -14.98 -58.13 48.45
C SER A 19 -15.17 -57.99 46.94
N SER A 20 -14.97 -59.09 46.21
CA SER A 20 -15.19 -59.18 44.77
C SER A 20 -15.71 -60.57 44.44
N PHE A 21 -16.93 -60.66 43.89
CA PHE A 21 -17.53 -61.95 43.53
C PHE A 21 -18.51 -61.80 42.37
N GLN A 22 -18.81 -62.91 41.67
CA GLN A 22 -19.80 -62.93 40.59
C GLN A 22 -21.21 -63.09 41.17
N GLY A 23 -22.10 -62.13 40.91
CA GLY A 23 -23.51 -62.16 41.29
C GLY A 23 -24.46 -62.28 40.09
N LEU A 24 -25.77 -62.24 40.35
CA LEU A 24 -26.83 -62.28 39.32
C LEU A 24 -26.83 -61.05 38.39
N THR A 25 -26.25 -59.94 38.85
CA THR A 25 -26.21 -58.64 38.15
C THR A 25 -24.81 -58.31 37.64
N GLY A 26 -23.96 -59.33 37.43
CA GLY A 26 -22.56 -59.18 37.05
C GLY A 26 -21.60 -59.27 38.23
N LYS A 27 -20.35 -58.87 38.02
CA LYS A 27 -19.33 -58.82 39.07
C LYS A 27 -19.68 -57.74 40.08
N VAL A 28 -19.67 -58.07 41.36
CA VAL A 28 -19.97 -57.17 42.46
C VAL A 28 -18.66 -56.77 43.11
N LYS A 29 -18.39 -55.47 43.15
CA LYS A 29 -17.22 -54.86 43.79
C LYS A 29 -17.67 -53.55 44.46
N PHE A 30 -17.01 -53.17 45.55
CA PHE A 30 -17.29 -51.93 46.26
C PHE A 30 -16.09 -50.98 46.17
N ALA A 31 -16.37 -49.69 46.09
CA ALA A 31 -15.39 -48.63 46.21
C ALA A 31 -16.05 -47.41 46.86
N ASN A 32 -15.39 -46.78 47.83
CA ASN A 32 -15.91 -45.61 48.55
C ASN A 32 -17.32 -45.83 49.15
N ASN A 33 -17.59 -47.01 49.70
CA ASN A 33 -18.90 -47.44 50.20
C ASN A 33 -20.03 -47.51 49.16
N GLU A 34 -19.71 -47.41 47.86
CA GLU A 34 -20.67 -47.57 46.78
C GLU A 34 -20.40 -48.86 46.01
N ARG A 35 -21.48 -49.48 45.52
CA ARG A 35 -21.37 -50.65 44.66
C ARG A 35 -21.03 -50.19 43.25
N LEU A 36 -19.91 -50.68 42.72
CA LEU A 36 -19.57 -50.55 41.32
C LEU A 36 -20.50 -51.48 40.52
N GLY A 37 -21.36 -50.87 39.72
CA GLY A 37 -22.41 -51.55 38.97
C GLY A 37 -22.26 -51.34 37.46
N LEU A 38 -23.21 -51.93 36.74
CA LEU A 38 -23.36 -51.77 35.30
C LEU A 38 -24.19 -50.52 35.02
N VAL A 39 -23.72 -49.67 34.11
CA VAL A 39 -24.43 -48.47 33.68
C VAL A 39 -24.83 -48.62 32.22
N ASP A 40 -26.13 -48.67 31.97
CA ASP A 40 -26.69 -48.73 30.62
C ASP A 40 -26.88 -47.31 30.06
N ILE A 41 -26.29 -47.06 28.89
CA ILE A 41 -26.41 -45.79 28.16
C ILE A 41 -27.33 -46.02 26.98
N LYS A 42 -28.43 -45.25 26.94
CA LYS A 42 -29.45 -45.34 25.89
C LYS A 42 -29.54 -44.04 25.10
N GLN A 43 -29.75 -44.14 23.79
CA GLN A 43 -29.98 -43.01 22.90
C GLN A 43 -31.47 -42.96 22.51
N TRP A 44 -32.07 -41.78 22.54
CA TRP A 44 -33.43 -41.57 22.03
C TRP A 44 -33.41 -41.38 20.51
N SER A 45 -34.13 -42.24 19.78
CA SER A 45 -34.23 -42.15 18.32
C SER A 45 -35.59 -42.68 17.85
N GLU A 46 -36.20 -42.01 16.86
CA GLU A 46 -37.45 -42.45 16.20
C GLU A 46 -38.62 -42.77 17.18
N GLY A 47 -38.62 -42.20 18.38
CA GLY A 47 -39.69 -42.37 19.38
C GLY A 47 -39.44 -43.46 20.44
N GLU A 48 -38.26 -44.09 20.47
CA GLU A 48 -37.90 -45.13 21.43
C GLU A 48 -36.47 -44.94 21.99
N TYR A 49 -36.21 -45.51 23.18
CA TYR A 49 -34.86 -45.60 23.77
C TYR A 49 -34.13 -46.84 23.25
N ILE A 50 -33.09 -46.62 22.45
CA ILE A 50 -32.24 -47.67 21.88
C ILE A 50 -30.99 -47.83 22.77
N PRO A 51 -30.56 -49.05 23.15
CA PRO A 51 -29.31 -49.26 23.88
C PRO A 51 -28.10 -48.88 23.01
N PHE A 52 -27.24 -48.00 23.51
CA PHE A 52 -26.06 -47.48 22.79
C PHE A 52 -24.75 -48.08 23.32
N ALA A 53 -24.55 -48.02 24.64
CA ALA A 53 -23.34 -48.49 25.29
C ALA A 53 -23.61 -48.96 26.71
N MET A 54 -22.65 -49.66 27.28
CA MET A 54 -22.68 -50.17 28.64
C MET A 54 -21.31 -49.94 29.27
N TYR A 55 -21.30 -49.38 30.48
CA TYR A 55 -20.08 -49.22 31.27
C TYR A 55 -20.11 -50.18 32.46
N ASP A 56 -19.08 -51.02 32.58
CA ASP A 56 -18.88 -51.90 33.73
C ASP A 56 -17.95 -51.24 34.73
N GLY A 57 -18.50 -50.69 35.82
CA GLY A 57 -17.69 -50.04 36.85
C GLY A 57 -16.80 -50.99 37.65
N ALA A 58 -17.06 -52.31 37.64
CA ALA A 58 -16.25 -53.28 38.39
C ALA A 58 -14.97 -53.67 37.64
N GLU A 59 -15.05 -53.76 36.30
CA GLU A 59 -13.93 -54.07 35.40
C GLU A 59 -13.31 -52.84 34.72
N ASP A 60 -13.93 -51.66 34.87
CA ASP A 60 -13.56 -50.40 34.22
C ASP A 60 -13.55 -50.50 32.68
N GLU A 61 -14.59 -51.15 32.13
CA GLU A 61 -14.69 -51.44 30.70
C GLU A 61 -15.90 -50.74 30.07
N PHE A 62 -15.67 -49.97 28.99
CA PHE A 62 -16.71 -49.31 28.21
C PHE A 62 -17.00 -50.05 26.91
N LYS A 63 -18.20 -50.63 26.79
CA LYS A 63 -18.64 -51.43 25.64
C LYS A 63 -19.68 -50.69 24.83
N ILE A 64 -19.36 -50.36 23.58
CA ILE A 64 -20.32 -49.81 22.62
C ILE A 64 -21.08 -50.99 22.00
N ILE A 65 -22.40 -51.00 22.18
CA ILE A 65 -23.28 -52.09 21.72
C ILE A 65 -23.71 -51.83 20.28
N ASP A 66 -24.01 -50.58 19.95
CA ASP A 66 -24.36 -50.16 18.60
C ASP A 66 -23.44 -49.04 18.13
N SER A 67 -22.57 -49.34 17.15
CA SER A 67 -21.69 -48.37 16.52
C SER A 67 -22.34 -47.68 15.31
N THR A 68 -23.56 -48.05 14.93
CA THR A 68 -24.27 -47.43 13.80
C THR A 68 -24.93 -46.12 14.22
N THR A 69 -24.11 -45.10 14.47
CA THR A 69 -24.56 -43.72 14.39
C THR A 69 -25.01 -43.48 12.95
N LYS A 70 -26.33 -43.56 12.68
CA LYS A 70 -26.94 -43.35 11.36
C LYS A 70 -26.55 -41.97 10.80
N GLY A 71 -25.43 -41.89 10.09
CA GLY A 71 -25.01 -40.70 9.34
C GLY A 71 -24.63 -39.46 10.15
N TRP A 72 -24.39 -39.57 11.46
CA TRP A 72 -24.02 -38.43 12.30
C TRP A 72 -22.72 -38.69 13.06
N SER A 73 -21.85 -37.68 13.11
CA SER A 73 -20.65 -37.64 13.94
C SER A 73 -20.90 -36.83 15.22
N PRO A 74 -20.35 -37.21 16.39
CA PRO A 74 -20.44 -36.42 17.61
C PRO A 74 -20.13 -34.94 17.35
N PRO A 75 -20.92 -33.99 17.90
CA PRO A 75 -20.73 -32.58 17.62
C PRO A 75 -19.50 -32.11 18.39
N LEU A 76 -18.81 -31.12 17.84
CA LEU A 76 -17.71 -30.48 18.54
C LEU A 76 -18.24 -29.64 19.71
N ASP A 77 -17.43 -29.54 20.76
CA ASP A 77 -17.71 -28.71 21.95
C ASP A 77 -17.60 -27.21 21.66
N SER A 78 -16.93 -26.85 20.56
CA SER A 78 -16.67 -25.50 20.11
C SER A 78 -16.54 -25.43 18.58
N THR A 79 -16.77 -24.23 18.02
CA THR A 79 -16.60 -24.00 16.59
C THR A 79 -15.11 -23.94 16.23
N ILE A 80 -14.73 -24.58 15.12
CA ILE A 80 -13.35 -24.53 14.63
C ILE A 80 -13.06 -23.13 14.12
N THR A 81 -11.95 -22.52 14.57
CA THR A 81 -11.51 -21.21 14.07
C THR A 81 -10.36 -21.39 13.08
N GLU A 82 -10.50 -20.84 11.88
CA GLU A 82 -9.48 -20.88 10.83
C GLU A 82 -8.96 -19.48 10.52
N ARG A 83 -7.67 -19.23 10.75
CA ARG A 83 -7.02 -17.96 10.43
C ARG A 83 -6.51 -17.98 9.00
N ARG A 84 -7.00 -17.09 8.14
CA ARG A 84 -6.60 -17.01 6.72
C ARG A 84 -5.95 -15.66 6.42
N ARG A 85 -4.71 -15.68 5.95
CA ARG A 85 -4.04 -14.44 5.52
C ARG A 85 -4.50 -14.02 4.14
N GLU A 86 -5.06 -12.82 4.08
CA GLU A 86 -5.43 -12.15 2.84
C GLU A 86 -4.18 -11.49 2.26
N HIS A 87 -3.85 -11.83 1.02
CA HIS A 87 -2.85 -11.07 0.28
C HIS A 87 -3.30 -10.78 -1.14
N ILE A 88 -2.51 -9.95 -1.81
CA ILE A 88 -2.81 -9.47 -3.15
C ILE A 88 -2.90 -10.66 -4.11
N SER A 89 -3.88 -10.64 -5.01
CA SER A 89 -4.02 -11.62 -6.06
C SER A 89 -2.77 -11.62 -6.96
N SER A 90 -2.17 -12.80 -7.17
CA SER A 90 -0.94 -12.94 -7.96
C SER A 90 -1.10 -12.42 -9.39
N LEU A 91 -2.30 -12.59 -9.98
CA LEU A 91 -2.60 -12.07 -11.32
C LEU A 91 -2.60 -10.53 -11.33
N LEU A 92 -3.21 -9.92 -10.33
CA LEU A 92 -3.26 -8.46 -10.19
C LEU A 92 -1.85 -7.89 -9.97
N PHE A 93 -1.07 -8.50 -9.09
CA PHE A 93 0.32 -8.09 -8.84
C PHE A 93 1.16 -8.17 -10.11
N LEU A 94 1.09 -9.28 -10.85
CA LEU A 94 1.82 -9.46 -12.11
C LEU A 94 1.40 -8.43 -13.17
N ALA A 95 0.11 -8.20 -13.34
CA ALA A 95 -0.41 -7.25 -14.31
C ALA A 95 0.07 -5.82 -14.04
N MET A 96 -0.05 -5.33 -12.79
CA MET A 96 0.38 -3.98 -12.43
C MET A 96 1.90 -3.82 -12.48
N SER A 97 2.64 -4.86 -12.12
CA SER A 97 4.11 -4.87 -12.21
C SER A 97 4.60 -4.81 -13.66
N LEU A 98 3.96 -5.55 -14.58
CA LEU A 98 4.28 -5.48 -16.01
C LEU A 98 4.01 -4.08 -16.59
N LEU A 99 2.89 -3.46 -16.22
CA LEU A 99 2.58 -2.08 -16.63
C LEU A 99 3.62 -1.09 -16.09
N ALA A 100 4.04 -1.23 -14.83
CA ALA A 100 5.10 -0.40 -14.25
C ALA A 100 6.45 -0.60 -14.97
N LEU A 101 6.82 -1.84 -15.31
CA LEU A 101 8.03 -2.15 -16.06
C LEU A 101 8.02 -1.56 -17.48
N ILE A 102 6.88 -1.62 -18.17
CA ILE A 102 6.70 -0.94 -19.48
C ILE A 102 6.90 0.57 -19.31
N GLY A 103 6.36 1.16 -18.24
CA GLY A 103 6.55 2.57 -17.89
C GLY A 103 8.03 2.94 -17.65
N ILE A 104 8.77 2.09 -16.92
CA ILE A 104 10.22 2.27 -16.70
C ILE A 104 10.98 2.18 -18.02
N PHE A 105 10.67 1.20 -18.87
CA PHE A 105 11.30 1.05 -20.17
C PHE A 105 11.06 2.29 -21.06
N LEU A 106 9.82 2.80 -21.11
CA LEU A 106 9.49 4.05 -21.81
C LEU A 106 10.27 5.25 -21.24
N ALA A 107 10.38 5.36 -19.91
CA ALA A 107 11.13 6.41 -19.25
C ALA A 107 12.63 6.36 -19.62
N LEU A 108 13.23 5.17 -19.69
CA LEU A 108 14.62 4.98 -20.12
C LEU A 108 14.83 5.39 -21.59
N ILE A 109 13.88 5.10 -22.49
CA ILE A 109 13.92 5.59 -23.88
C ILE A 109 13.93 7.11 -23.91
N PHE A 110 13.02 7.77 -23.18
CA PHE A 110 13.00 9.23 -23.12
C PHE A 110 14.26 9.83 -22.51
N LEU A 111 14.86 9.17 -21.51
CA LEU A 111 16.15 9.56 -20.93
C LEU A 111 17.26 9.52 -21.97
N LEU A 112 17.35 8.41 -22.73
CA LEU A 112 18.34 8.23 -23.77
C LEU A 112 18.21 9.30 -24.86
N ILE A 113 16.98 9.57 -25.32
CA ILE A 113 16.72 10.63 -26.31
C ILE A 113 17.12 12.00 -25.75
N ASN A 114 16.76 12.31 -24.49
CA ASN A 114 17.10 13.59 -23.87
C ASN A 114 18.61 13.79 -23.79
N PHE A 115 19.34 12.73 -23.40
CA PHE A 115 20.78 12.76 -23.28
C PHE A 115 21.47 12.90 -24.65
N ARG A 116 21.05 12.10 -25.64
CA ARG A 116 21.62 12.09 -27.00
C ARG A 116 21.46 13.42 -27.72
N TYR A 117 20.32 14.08 -27.55
CA TYR A 117 19.99 15.33 -28.22
C TYR A 117 20.03 16.56 -27.29
N ARG A 118 20.74 16.48 -26.15
CA ARG A 118 20.83 17.57 -25.16
C ARG A 118 21.32 18.91 -25.74
N ASN A 119 22.14 18.85 -26.79
CA ASN A 119 22.71 20.03 -27.45
C ASN A 119 21.77 20.64 -28.50
N HIS A 120 20.72 19.92 -28.90
CA HIS A 120 19.71 20.41 -29.84
C HIS A 120 18.98 21.62 -29.23
N ARG A 121 18.87 22.72 -29.99
CA ARG A 121 18.36 24.02 -29.49
C ARG A 121 17.00 23.90 -28.79
N PHE A 122 16.08 23.11 -29.36
CA PHE A 122 14.75 22.89 -28.78
C PHE A 122 14.80 22.22 -27.41
N ILE A 123 15.62 21.17 -27.26
CA ILE A 123 15.78 20.43 -25.99
C ILE A 123 16.53 21.28 -24.96
N LYS A 124 17.57 22.02 -25.40
CA LYS A 124 18.34 22.93 -24.56
C LYS A 124 17.46 24.01 -23.92
N MET A 125 16.50 24.57 -24.65
CA MET A 125 15.57 25.57 -24.11
C MET A 125 14.58 25.00 -23.10
N SER A 126 14.24 23.71 -23.22
CA SER A 126 13.39 23.00 -22.25
C SER A 126 14.11 22.64 -20.94
N SER A 127 15.34 23.08 -20.70
CA SER A 127 16.11 22.73 -19.48
C SER A 127 16.34 21.21 -19.35
N PRO A 128 17.27 20.63 -20.12
CA PRO A 128 17.47 19.18 -20.22
C PRO A 128 17.77 18.52 -18.87
N ASN A 129 18.53 19.17 -17.99
CA ASN A 129 18.86 18.57 -16.70
C ASN A 129 17.63 18.38 -15.78
N LEU A 130 16.66 19.30 -15.83
CA LEU A 130 15.41 19.14 -15.07
C LEU A 130 14.53 18.05 -15.68
N ASN A 131 14.53 17.92 -17.00
CA ASN A 131 13.87 16.81 -17.68
C ASN A 131 14.44 15.45 -17.23
N ASN A 132 15.77 15.34 -17.08
CA ASN A 132 16.39 14.13 -16.57
C ASN A 132 15.95 13.81 -15.13
N ILE A 133 15.78 14.82 -14.27
CA ILE A 133 15.28 14.62 -12.92
C ILE A 133 13.80 14.19 -12.92
N ILE A 134 12.96 14.79 -13.78
CA ILE A 134 11.56 14.35 -13.94
C ILE A 134 11.51 12.85 -14.27
N ILE A 135 12.34 12.42 -15.23
CA ILE A 135 12.42 11.02 -15.64
C ILE A 135 12.93 10.13 -14.50
N ALA A 136 13.98 10.54 -13.80
CA ALA A 136 14.50 9.79 -12.65
C ALA A 136 13.45 9.63 -11.54
N GLY A 137 12.71 10.70 -11.24
CA GLY A 137 11.57 10.67 -10.32
C GLY A 137 10.48 9.72 -10.79
N SER A 138 10.11 9.76 -12.08
CA SER A 138 9.14 8.83 -12.68
C SER A 138 9.58 7.36 -12.63
N ILE A 139 10.87 7.06 -12.80
CA ILE A 139 11.39 5.70 -12.63
C ILE A 139 11.22 5.24 -11.17
N CYS A 140 11.52 6.11 -10.21
CA CYS A 140 11.31 5.82 -8.79
C CYS A 140 9.83 5.59 -8.48
N THR A 141 8.91 6.41 -9.01
CA THR A 141 7.47 6.20 -8.77
C THR A 141 6.96 4.90 -9.38
N PHE A 142 7.39 4.51 -10.58
CA PHE A 142 7.06 3.19 -11.13
C PHE A 142 7.66 2.05 -10.29
N ALA A 143 8.91 2.16 -9.85
CA ALA A 143 9.53 1.16 -8.98
C ALA A 143 8.77 1.01 -7.65
N SER A 144 8.24 2.10 -7.10
CA SER A 144 7.45 2.06 -5.86
C SER A 144 6.18 1.23 -5.98
N VAL A 145 5.57 1.15 -7.16
CA VAL A 145 4.38 0.30 -7.41
C VAL A 145 4.72 -1.18 -7.31
N ILE A 146 5.86 -1.59 -7.88
CA ILE A 146 6.36 -2.96 -7.79
C ILE A 146 6.66 -3.29 -6.32
N MET A 147 7.34 -2.38 -5.61
CA MET A 147 7.65 -2.58 -4.20
C MET A 147 6.39 -2.70 -3.34
N LEU A 148 5.36 -1.89 -3.59
CA LEU A 148 4.10 -1.90 -2.84
C LEU A 148 3.41 -3.27 -2.87
N GLY A 149 3.49 -3.98 -4.00
CA GLY A 149 2.85 -5.28 -4.19
C GLY A 149 3.59 -6.48 -3.60
N LEU A 150 4.81 -6.28 -3.08
CA LEU A 150 5.56 -7.35 -2.41
C LEU A 150 5.00 -7.61 -1.00
N ASP A 151 4.66 -8.87 -0.73
CA ASP A 151 4.11 -9.40 0.53
C ASP A 151 5.01 -10.51 1.11
N THR A 152 4.60 -11.09 2.25
CA THR A 152 5.39 -12.14 2.91
C THR A 152 5.33 -13.51 2.21
N ARG A 153 4.53 -13.67 1.14
CA ARG A 153 4.55 -14.92 0.35
C ARG A 153 5.85 -15.04 -0.44
N ILE A 154 6.40 -13.90 -0.87
CA ILE A 154 7.62 -13.80 -1.68
C ILE A 154 8.84 -13.56 -0.80
N VAL A 155 8.66 -12.87 0.33
CA VAL A 155 9.73 -12.30 1.13
C VAL A 155 9.57 -12.68 2.61
N SER A 156 10.68 -12.89 3.33
CA SER A 156 10.63 -13.18 4.76
C SER A 156 10.10 -11.99 5.59
N PRO A 157 9.51 -12.22 6.77
CA PRO A 157 8.98 -11.14 7.62
C PRO A 157 10.01 -10.06 7.99
N ASP A 158 11.27 -10.44 8.23
CA ASP A 158 12.34 -9.48 8.55
C ASP A 158 12.65 -8.55 7.37
N VAL A 159 12.69 -9.10 6.15
CA VAL A 159 12.89 -8.31 4.93
C VAL A 159 11.63 -7.50 4.60
N PHE A 160 10.44 -7.97 4.97
CA PHE A 160 9.20 -7.20 4.82
C PHE A 160 9.21 -5.89 5.62
N VAL A 161 9.80 -5.87 6.82
CA VAL A 161 10.00 -4.63 7.59
C VAL A 161 10.87 -3.63 6.81
N TRP A 162 11.97 -4.08 6.22
CA TRP A 162 12.79 -3.25 5.35
C TRP A 162 12.03 -2.76 4.11
N LEU A 163 11.19 -3.61 3.53
CA LEU A 163 10.31 -3.21 2.43
C LEU A 163 9.35 -2.10 2.85
N CYS A 164 8.85 -2.06 4.09
CA CYS A 164 8.00 -0.95 4.58
C CYS A 164 8.72 0.40 4.44
N TYR A 165 9.99 0.48 4.86
CA TYR A 165 10.80 1.68 4.67
C TYR A 165 10.98 2.02 3.19
N MET A 166 11.40 1.04 2.38
CA MET A 166 11.68 1.26 0.96
C MET A 166 10.44 1.69 0.17
N LYS A 167 9.26 1.12 0.48
CA LYS A 167 7.96 1.49 -0.09
C LYS A 167 7.68 2.98 0.15
N THR A 168 7.74 3.42 1.40
CA THR A 168 7.47 4.82 1.78
C THR A 168 8.50 5.79 1.21
N TRP A 169 9.79 5.45 1.29
CA TRP A 169 10.87 6.34 0.86
C TRP A 169 10.89 6.52 -0.65
N THR A 170 10.79 5.42 -1.41
CA THR A 170 10.87 5.44 -2.87
C THR A 170 9.72 6.26 -3.48
N LEU A 171 8.49 6.08 -2.97
CA LEU A 171 7.34 6.85 -3.43
C LEU A 171 7.48 8.34 -3.10
N CYS A 172 7.88 8.66 -1.86
CA CYS A 172 8.01 10.04 -1.39
C CYS A 172 9.09 10.82 -2.16
N ILE A 173 10.26 10.21 -2.35
CA ILE A 173 11.39 10.79 -3.09
C ILE A 173 11.04 10.89 -4.58
N GLY A 174 10.47 9.84 -5.16
CA GLY A 174 10.07 9.82 -6.58
C GLY A 174 9.07 10.93 -6.92
N PHE A 175 8.07 11.13 -6.05
CA PHE A 175 7.12 12.23 -6.19
C PHE A 175 7.80 13.60 -6.16
N THR A 176 8.68 13.86 -5.19
CA THR A 176 9.36 15.17 -5.08
C THR A 176 10.32 15.44 -6.21
N LEU A 177 11.08 14.44 -6.66
CA LEU A 177 11.95 14.59 -7.81
C LEU A 177 11.14 14.93 -9.07
N SER A 178 10.05 14.21 -9.32
CA SER A 178 9.22 14.44 -10.50
C SER A 178 8.46 15.77 -10.43
N PHE A 179 7.62 15.95 -9.39
CA PHE A 179 6.78 17.12 -9.24
C PHE A 179 7.58 18.39 -8.91
N GLY A 180 8.60 18.29 -8.06
CA GLY A 180 9.47 19.42 -7.72
C GLY A 180 10.28 19.93 -8.91
N ALA A 181 10.69 19.05 -9.83
CA ALA A 181 11.35 19.46 -11.07
C ALA A 181 10.37 20.11 -12.07
N MET A 182 9.11 19.63 -12.14
CA MET A 182 8.04 20.31 -12.90
C MET A 182 7.74 21.69 -12.33
N PHE A 183 7.56 21.80 -11.01
CA PHE A 183 7.39 23.07 -10.28
C PHE A 183 8.53 24.05 -10.60
N SER A 184 9.77 23.58 -10.48
CA SER A 184 10.98 24.34 -10.80
C SER A 184 10.97 24.86 -12.24
N LYS A 185 10.60 24.03 -13.22
CA LYS A 185 10.47 24.46 -14.62
C LYS A 185 9.43 25.56 -14.79
N THR A 186 8.25 25.40 -14.19
CA THR A 186 7.18 26.39 -14.29
C THR A 186 7.56 27.69 -13.59
N TRP A 187 8.25 27.61 -12.45
CA TRP A 187 8.81 28.79 -11.75
C TRP A 187 9.81 29.56 -12.62
N ARG A 188 10.72 28.85 -13.31
CA ARG A 188 11.66 29.49 -14.25
C ARG A 188 10.92 30.29 -15.33
N VAL A 189 9.85 29.72 -15.89
CA VAL A 189 9.02 30.42 -16.88
C VAL A 189 8.37 31.65 -16.24
N HIS A 190 7.66 31.48 -15.14
CA HIS A 190 7.01 32.57 -14.41
C HIS A 190 7.98 33.72 -14.11
N SER A 191 9.17 33.42 -13.57
CA SER A 191 10.20 34.40 -13.23
C SER A 191 10.73 35.16 -14.45
N ILE A 192 10.86 34.53 -15.62
CA ILE A 192 11.30 35.21 -16.84
C ILE A 192 10.25 36.23 -17.32
N PHE A 193 8.96 35.92 -17.18
CA PHE A 193 7.88 36.79 -17.69
C PHE A 193 7.54 37.93 -16.73
N THR A 194 7.56 37.69 -15.42
CA THR A 194 7.23 38.67 -14.36
C THR A 194 8.35 39.66 -14.04
N ASN A 195 9.61 39.37 -14.39
CA ASN A 195 10.70 40.29 -14.09
C ASN A 195 10.68 41.51 -15.04
N ILE A 196 10.28 42.67 -14.50
CA ILE A 196 10.09 43.95 -15.22
C ILE A 196 11.43 44.54 -15.69
N ARG A 197 12.50 44.33 -14.92
CA ARG A 197 13.87 44.63 -15.36
C ARG A 197 14.37 43.40 -16.11
N MET A 198 14.24 43.40 -17.43
CA MET A 198 14.86 42.41 -18.33
C MET A 198 16.40 42.53 -18.34
N ASP A 199 17.01 42.66 -17.17
CA ASP A 199 18.44 42.52 -17.03
C ASP A 199 18.77 41.10 -17.52
N ARG A 200 19.59 40.98 -18.56
CA ARG A 200 19.88 39.72 -19.29
C ARG A 200 20.67 38.73 -18.44
N LYS A 201 20.40 38.63 -17.15
CA LYS A 201 21.03 37.67 -16.24
C LYS A 201 20.37 36.32 -16.48
N ALA A 202 21.01 35.50 -17.30
CA ALA A 202 20.63 34.12 -17.48
C ALA A 202 20.47 33.46 -16.09
N ILE A 203 19.26 33.00 -15.77
CA ILE A 203 18.99 32.29 -14.52
C ILE A 203 19.85 31.02 -14.54
N LYS A 204 20.83 30.93 -13.63
CA LYS A 204 21.70 29.77 -13.51
C LYS A 204 20.88 28.58 -13.02
N ASP A 205 21.02 27.44 -13.69
CA ASP A 205 20.37 26.19 -13.31
C ASP A 205 20.67 25.79 -11.85
N SER A 206 21.82 26.21 -11.29
CA SER A 206 22.19 25.99 -9.88
C SER A 206 21.14 26.49 -8.87
N LYS A 207 20.49 27.63 -9.12
CA LYS A 207 19.42 28.13 -8.23
C LYS A 207 18.20 27.21 -8.24
N LEU A 208 17.97 26.56 -9.37
CA LEU A 208 16.82 25.70 -9.56
C LEU A 208 17.02 24.32 -8.94
N PHE A 209 18.24 23.78 -9.06
CA PHE A 209 18.65 22.62 -8.28
C PHE A 209 18.66 22.89 -6.78
N LEU A 210 18.99 24.11 -6.34
CA LEU A 210 18.91 24.47 -4.92
C LEU A 210 17.47 24.40 -4.40
N ILE A 211 16.48 24.95 -5.13
CA ILE A 211 15.07 24.85 -4.76
C ILE A 211 14.64 23.38 -4.62
N LEU A 212 14.97 22.55 -5.62
CA LEU A 212 14.65 21.13 -5.57
C LEU A 212 15.36 20.40 -4.42
N GLY A 213 16.63 20.73 -4.18
CA GLY A 213 17.43 20.17 -3.10
C GLY A 213 16.85 20.49 -1.73
N VAL A 214 16.33 21.70 -1.52
CA VAL A 214 15.62 22.07 -0.28
C VAL A 214 14.34 21.25 -0.12
N LEU A 215 13.53 21.11 -1.17
CA LEU A 215 12.30 20.29 -1.11
C LEU A 215 12.62 18.83 -0.76
N LEU A 216 13.63 18.25 -1.40
CA LEU A 216 14.07 16.88 -1.13
C LEU A 216 14.67 16.74 0.28
N PHE A 217 15.43 17.72 0.75
CA PHE A 217 16.01 17.72 2.09
C PHE A 217 14.92 17.69 3.18
N ILE A 218 13.83 18.44 3.00
CA ILE A 218 12.68 18.41 3.92
C ILE A 218 12.11 16.98 4.00
N ASP A 219 11.90 16.32 2.86
CA ASP A 219 11.39 14.95 2.85
C ASP A 219 12.33 13.97 3.55
N ILE A 220 13.64 14.06 3.25
CA ILE A 220 14.64 13.20 3.87
C ILE A 220 14.66 13.41 5.39
N CYS A 221 14.61 14.66 5.87
CA CYS A 221 14.55 14.96 7.29
C CYS A 221 13.33 14.31 7.95
N VAL A 222 12.15 14.42 7.34
CA VAL A 222 10.91 13.82 7.87
C VAL A 222 10.99 12.29 7.87
N LEU A 223 11.47 11.68 6.77
CA LEU A 223 11.59 10.23 6.63
C LEU A 223 12.62 9.62 7.60
N VAL A 224 13.76 10.28 7.76
CA VAL A 224 14.81 9.89 8.72
C VAL A 224 14.29 10.02 10.14
N THR A 225 13.62 11.12 10.47
CA THR A 225 13.01 11.33 11.80
C THR A 225 11.95 10.27 12.08
N TRP A 226 11.12 9.91 11.10
CA TRP A 226 10.14 8.83 11.23
C TRP A 226 10.85 7.50 11.51
N ALA A 227 11.90 7.18 10.75
CA ALA A 227 12.62 5.92 10.92
C ALA A 227 13.24 5.75 12.31
N PHE A 228 13.75 6.84 12.91
CA PHE A 228 14.37 6.81 14.22
C PHE A 228 13.37 6.90 15.38
N LEU A 229 12.37 7.78 15.30
CA LEU A 229 11.44 8.01 16.41
C LEU A 229 10.31 7.00 16.48
N SER A 230 9.90 6.45 15.33
CA SER A 230 8.77 5.52 15.22
C SER A 230 9.07 4.47 14.16
N PRO A 231 9.98 3.52 14.45
CA PRO A 231 10.37 2.48 13.49
C PRO A 231 9.19 1.62 13.06
N PHE A 232 9.31 1.01 11.88
CA PHE A 232 8.31 0.07 11.38
C PHE A 232 8.48 -1.30 12.02
N SER A 233 7.36 -1.93 12.35
CA SER A 233 7.26 -3.31 12.80
C SER A 233 6.26 -4.08 11.93
N TYR A 234 6.51 -5.36 11.70
CA TYR A 234 5.55 -6.25 11.08
C TYR A 234 4.44 -6.59 12.07
N THR A 235 3.18 -6.40 11.67
CA THR A 235 2.01 -6.77 12.46
C THR A 235 0.94 -7.38 11.57
N VAL A 236 0.16 -8.28 12.15
CA VAL A 236 -1.02 -8.87 11.50
C VAL A 236 -2.26 -8.30 12.19
N THR A 237 -3.23 -7.84 11.41
CA THR A 237 -4.51 -7.32 11.92
C THR A 237 -5.64 -8.25 11.50
N GLU A 238 -6.47 -8.65 12.47
CA GLU A 238 -7.67 -9.45 12.24
C GLU A 238 -8.78 -8.57 11.64
N LEU A 239 -9.49 -9.09 10.64
CA LEU A 239 -10.68 -8.51 10.03
C LEU A 239 -11.96 -9.08 10.65
N PRO A 240 -13.14 -8.50 10.35
CA PRO A 240 -14.41 -9.03 10.81
C PRO A 240 -14.57 -10.52 10.50
N HIS A 241 -14.98 -11.30 11.50
CA HIS A 241 -15.11 -12.75 11.41
C HIS A 241 -16.21 -13.14 10.42
N ILE A 242 -15.94 -14.16 9.62
CA ILE A 242 -16.87 -14.68 8.62
C ILE A 242 -17.32 -16.07 9.08
N PRO A 243 -18.56 -16.23 9.55
CA PRO A 243 -19.08 -17.54 9.92
C PRO A 243 -19.38 -18.37 8.66
N GLU A 244 -18.81 -19.57 8.55
CA GLU A 244 -19.08 -20.58 7.52
C GLU A 244 -19.50 -21.90 8.18
N ASP A 245 -20.81 -22.18 8.24
CA ASP A 245 -21.42 -23.39 8.81
C ASP A 245 -20.80 -23.86 10.15
N ASN A 246 -19.80 -24.74 10.09
CA ASN A 246 -19.13 -25.37 11.23
C ASN A 246 -17.77 -24.73 11.58
N ILE A 247 -17.35 -23.69 10.85
CA ILE A 247 -16.05 -23.04 10.94
C ILE A 247 -16.24 -21.52 11.01
N VAL A 248 -15.45 -20.83 11.82
CA VAL A 248 -15.33 -19.37 11.78
C VAL A 248 -14.01 -19.01 11.13
N ILE A 249 -14.07 -18.33 9.98
CA ILE A 249 -12.89 -17.81 9.31
C ILE A 249 -12.56 -16.44 9.89
N ILE A 250 -11.31 -16.26 10.30
CA ILE A 250 -10.75 -15.00 10.77
C ILE A 250 -9.76 -14.53 9.71
N PRO A 251 -10.14 -13.60 8.81
CA PRO A 251 -9.23 -13.08 7.82
C PRO A 251 -8.19 -12.17 8.49
N GLU A 252 -6.95 -12.26 8.02
CA GLU A 252 -5.80 -11.56 8.60
C GLU A 252 -5.08 -10.78 7.50
N VAL A 253 -4.76 -9.50 7.75
CA VAL A 253 -3.97 -8.66 6.82
C VAL A 253 -2.64 -8.25 7.42
N GLU A 254 -1.62 -8.26 6.57
CA GLU A 254 -0.27 -7.84 6.93
C GLU A 254 -0.13 -6.32 6.79
N LYS A 255 0.33 -5.67 7.87
CA LYS A 255 0.50 -4.22 7.90
C LYS A 255 1.89 -3.84 8.38
N CYS A 256 2.41 -2.77 7.77
CA CYS A 256 3.55 -2.03 8.29
C CYS A 256 3.06 -1.13 9.43
N HIS A 257 3.20 -1.58 10.67
CA HIS A 257 2.78 -0.81 11.83
C HIS A 257 3.90 0.09 12.34
N SER A 258 3.54 1.28 12.79
CA SER A 258 4.42 2.25 13.43
C SER A 258 3.56 3.12 14.34
N SER A 259 3.98 3.30 15.59
CA SER A 259 3.18 3.92 16.66
C SER A 259 2.61 5.29 16.29
N HIS A 260 3.37 6.10 15.56
CA HIS A 260 2.98 7.45 15.15
C HIS A 260 2.88 7.59 13.62
N SER A 261 2.59 6.49 12.90
CA SER A 261 2.49 6.47 11.43
C SER A 261 1.58 7.56 10.87
N GLY A 262 0.38 7.75 11.44
CA GLY A 262 -0.58 8.76 11.00
C GLY A 262 -0.04 10.20 11.08
N VAL A 263 0.76 10.52 12.11
CA VAL A 263 1.34 11.87 12.28
C VAL A 263 2.39 12.16 11.20
N PHE A 264 3.31 11.23 10.97
CA PHE A 264 4.34 11.39 9.94
C PHE A 264 3.74 11.39 8.52
N GLN A 265 2.75 10.55 8.26
CA GLN A 265 1.99 10.57 7.00
C GLN A 265 1.29 11.92 6.80
N ALA A 266 0.62 12.46 7.83
CA ALA A 266 -0.04 13.76 7.75
C ALA A 266 0.96 14.90 7.47
N ILE A 267 2.12 14.92 8.12
CA ILE A 267 3.18 15.91 7.84
C ILE A 267 3.61 15.84 6.38
N LEU A 268 3.89 14.64 5.86
CA LEU A 268 4.26 14.45 4.45
C LEU A 268 3.15 14.91 3.52
N TYR A 269 1.89 14.54 3.77
CA TYR A 269 0.75 14.95 2.95
C TYR A 269 0.54 16.46 2.94
N VAL A 270 0.71 17.14 4.07
CA VAL A 270 0.64 18.61 4.14
C VAL A 270 1.76 19.24 3.32
N VAL A 271 3.00 18.75 3.45
CA VAL A 271 4.14 19.25 2.66
C VAL A 271 3.90 19.05 1.15
N LYS A 272 3.43 17.86 0.74
CA LYS A 272 3.09 17.61 -0.67
C LYS A 272 1.92 18.48 -1.15
N GLY A 273 0.90 18.64 -0.32
CA GLY A 273 -0.28 19.46 -0.62
C GLY A 273 0.09 20.92 -0.87
N ILE A 274 0.94 21.51 -0.01
CA ILE A 274 1.46 22.88 -0.22
C ILE A 274 2.23 22.96 -1.54
N LEU A 275 3.14 22.01 -1.80
CA LEU A 275 3.89 21.96 -3.06
C LEU A 275 2.97 21.87 -4.28
N MET A 276 1.92 21.05 -4.21
CA MET A 276 0.92 20.88 -5.26
C MET A 276 0.10 22.15 -5.52
N ILE A 277 -0.35 22.82 -4.46
CA ILE A 277 -1.09 24.10 -4.56
C ILE A 277 -0.21 25.16 -5.21
N LEU A 278 1.04 25.31 -4.76
CA LEU A 278 2.00 26.24 -5.37
C LEU A 278 2.30 25.88 -6.83
N GLY A 279 2.40 24.58 -7.15
CA GLY A 279 2.54 24.10 -8.53
C GLY A 279 1.36 24.50 -9.42
N CYS A 280 0.13 24.30 -8.94
CA CYS A 280 -1.09 24.73 -9.64
C CYS A 280 -1.14 26.25 -9.83
N PHE A 281 -0.79 27.02 -8.80
CA PHE A 281 -0.73 28.48 -8.89
C PHE A 281 0.22 28.95 -10.00
N LEU A 282 1.44 28.40 -10.06
CA LEU A 282 2.39 28.75 -11.11
C LEU A 282 1.95 28.27 -12.50
N ALA A 283 1.33 27.08 -12.59
CA ALA A 283 0.76 26.59 -13.84
C ALA A 283 -0.36 27.51 -14.35
N TRP A 284 -1.14 28.09 -13.43
CA TRP A 284 -2.18 29.06 -13.75
C TRP A 284 -1.60 30.38 -14.27
N GLU A 285 -0.64 30.96 -13.55
CA GLU A 285 0.01 32.22 -13.94
C GLU A 285 0.72 32.13 -15.31
N THR A 286 1.24 30.95 -15.65
CA THR A 286 1.98 30.73 -16.90
C THR A 286 1.12 30.33 -18.11
N ARG A 287 -0.20 30.12 -17.93
CA ARG A 287 -1.07 29.57 -18.99
C ARG A 287 -1.22 30.47 -20.23
N HIS A 288 -1.14 31.79 -20.05
CA HIS A 288 -1.34 32.77 -21.13
C HIS A 288 -0.04 33.10 -21.90
N VAL A 289 1.08 32.48 -21.51
CA VAL A 289 2.38 32.71 -22.14
C VAL A 289 2.50 31.91 -23.45
N ASN A 290 2.13 32.56 -24.56
CA ASN A 290 2.15 31.96 -25.90
C ASN A 290 3.43 32.33 -26.68
N VAL A 291 4.59 31.82 -26.24
CA VAL A 291 5.82 31.92 -27.02
C VAL A 291 6.12 30.57 -27.67
N PRO A 292 6.27 30.45 -29.01
CA PRO A 292 6.51 29.18 -29.70
C PRO A 292 7.72 28.39 -29.15
N ALA A 293 8.72 29.12 -28.64
CA ALA A 293 9.89 28.56 -27.97
C ALA A 293 9.63 27.92 -26.59
N LEU A 294 8.53 28.30 -25.93
CA LEU A 294 8.15 27.89 -24.57
C LEU A 294 6.82 27.15 -24.54
N ASN A 295 6.32 26.64 -25.67
CA ASN A 295 5.06 25.88 -25.71
C ASN A 295 5.13 24.57 -24.86
N ASP A 296 6.34 24.13 -24.49
CA ASP A 296 6.61 23.09 -23.47
C ASP A 296 5.96 23.40 -22.11
N SER A 297 5.83 24.67 -21.75
CA SER A 297 5.24 25.11 -20.47
C SER A 297 3.75 24.73 -20.34
N LYS A 298 3.00 24.71 -21.44
CA LYS A 298 1.57 24.32 -21.42
C LYS A 298 1.40 22.85 -21.10
N TYR A 299 2.19 21.98 -21.73
CA TYR A 299 2.14 20.54 -21.46
C TYR A 299 2.56 20.23 -20.02
N ILE A 300 3.57 20.93 -19.51
CA ILE A 300 3.97 20.85 -18.09
C ILE A 300 2.81 21.32 -17.19
N GLY A 301 2.16 22.45 -17.49
CA GLY A 301 1.00 22.92 -16.74
C GLY A 301 -0.15 21.92 -16.72
N THR A 302 -0.51 21.35 -17.87
CA THR A 302 -1.51 20.28 -17.96
C THR A 302 -1.11 19.06 -17.13
N SER A 303 0.15 18.64 -17.19
CA SER A 303 0.63 17.50 -16.39
C SER A 303 0.58 17.76 -14.88
N VAL A 304 0.81 19.00 -14.43
CA VAL A 304 0.65 19.38 -13.02
C VAL A 304 -0.80 19.20 -12.58
N TYR A 305 -1.77 19.71 -13.34
CA TYR A 305 -3.19 19.55 -13.00
C TYR A 305 -3.61 18.08 -12.94
N CYS A 306 -3.19 17.28 -13.91
CA CYS A 306 -3.45 15.84 -13.90
C CYS A 306 -2.84 15.17 -12.67
N CYS A 307 -1.56 15.42 -12.37
CA CYS A 307 -0.91 14.88 -11.17
C CYS A 307 -1.66 15.24 -9.89
N VAL A 308 -2.16 16.47 -9.77
CA VAL A 308 -2.93 16.90 -8.59
C VAL A 308 -4.22 16.12 -8.44
N VAL A 309 -5.02 16.03 -9.51
CA VAL A 309 -6.28 15.28 -9.50
C VAL A 309 -6.03 13.80 -9.15
N MET A 310 -5.05 13.16 -9.80
CA MET A 310 -4.75 11.75 -9.57
C MET A 310 -4.24 11.48 -8.15
N SER A 311 -3.44 12.40 -7.58
CA SER A 311 -2.92 12.26 -6.22
C SER A 311 -4.02 12.41 -5.16
N VAL A 312 -4.97 13.33 -5.36
CA VAL A 312 -6.13 13.49 -4.46
C VAL A 312 -7.03 12.25 -4.49
N LEU A 313 -7.29 11.71 -5.69
CA LEU A 313 -8.07 10.48 -5.84
C LEU A 313 -7.36 9.29 -5.18
N GLY A 314 -6.05 9.14 -5.41
CA GLY A 314 -5.26 8.07 -4.82
C GLY A 314 -5.21 8.11 -3.30
N LEU A 315 -5.06 9.30 -2.71
CA LEU A 315 -5.12 9.48 -1.26
C LEU A 315 -6.50 9.12 -0.71
N SER A 316 -7.57 9.64 -1.33
CA SER A 316 -8.96 9.38 -0.90
C SER A 316 -9.28 7.88 -0.92
N THR A 317 -8.93 7.20 -2.00
CA THR A 317 -9.13 5.75 -2.13
C THR A 317 -8.32 4.95 -1.11
N SER A 318 -7.09 5.38 -0.82
CA SER A 318 -6.23 4.71 0.17
C SER A 318 -6.79 4.81 1.60
N VAL A 319 -7.58 5.84 1.92
CA VAL A 319 -8.25 5.98 3.22
C VAL A 319 -9.53 5.14 3.26
N ILE A 320 -10.30 5.10 2.16
CA ILE A 320 -11.58 4.39 2.10
C ILE A 320 -11.41 2.86 2.08
N LEU A 321 -10.36 2.35 1.43
CA LEU A 321 -10.20 0.91 1.14
C LEU A 321 -9.13 0.20 1.99
N GLN A 322 -8.81 0.70 3.19
CA GLN A 322 -7.70 0.17 4.01
C GLN A 322 -7.84 -1.30 4.42
N GLU A 323 -9.06 -1.85 4.39
CA GLU A 323 -9.35 -3.25 4.74
C GLU A 323 -9.46 -4.16 3.51
N ARG A 324 -9.43 -3.59 2.31
CA ARG A 324 -9.70 -4.25 1.02
C ARG A 324 -8.41 -4.29 0.19
N VAL A 325 -7.56 -5.30 0.45
CA VAL A 325 -6.16 -5.33 -0.04
C VAL A 325 -6.04 -5.29 -1.57
N ASN A 326 -6.91 -6.01 -2.29
CA ASN A 326 -6.87 -6.08 -3.76
C ASN A 326 -7.35 -4.76 -4.38
N GLU A 327 -8.43 -4.20 -3.84
CA GLU A 327 -9.06 -2.97 -4.31
C GLU A 327 -8.17 -1.76 -4.03
N MET A 328 -7.58 -1.68 -2.84
CA MET A 328 -6.60 -0.65 -2.49
C MET A 328 -5.37 -0.71 -3.40
N PHE A 329 -4.77 -1.90 -3.56
CA PHE A 329 -3.58 -2.06 -4.39
C PHE A 329 -3.84 -1.74 -5.86
N SER A 330 -4.95 -2.24 -6.43
CA SER A 330 -5.31 -2.01 -7.83
C SER A 330 -5.51 -0.52 -8.14
N LEU A 331 -6.32 0.19 -7.35
CA LEU A 331 -6.62 1.60 -7.60
C LEU A 331 -5.42 2.51 -7.31
N ALA A 332 -4.69 2.28 -6.21
CA ALA A 332 -3.49 3.06 -5.90
C ALA A 332 -2.43 2.92 -7.01
N SER A 333 -2.16 1.68 -7.45
CA SER A 333 -1.21 1.40 -8.52
C SER A 333 -1.69 2.00 -9.86
N PHE A 334 -2.98 1.92 -10.17
CA PHE A 334 -3.55 2.52 -11.37
C PHE A 334 -3.34 4.03 -11.41
N PHE A 335 -3.67 4.74 -10.32
CA PHE A 335 -3.52 6.19 -10.27
C PHE A 335 -2.06 6.64 -10.39
N VAL A 336 -1.12 5.93 -9.73
CA VAL A 336 0.31 6.23 -9.84
C VAL A 336 0.83 5.96 -11.25
N ILE A 337 0.53 4.80 -11.84
CA ILE A 337 0.98 4.42 -13.19
C ILE A 337 0.39 5.38 -14.22
N PHE A 338 -0.92 5.65 -14.16
CA PHE A 338 -1.59 6.52 -15.11
C PHE A 338 -1.06 7.94 -15.04
N SER A 339 -0.96 8.52 -13.84
CA SER A 339 -0.46 9.87 -13.64
C SER A 339 1.00 10.03 -14.12
N THR A 340 1.85 9.07 -13.78
CA THR A 340 3.27 9.10 -14.16
C THR A 340 3.43 8.94 -15.68
N THR A 341 2.70 8.00 -16.28
CA THR A 341 2.73 7.77 -17.74
C THR A 341 2.21 8.97 -18.51
N LEU A 342 1.07 9.55 -18.08
CA LEU A 342 0.50 10.73 -18.71
C LEU A 342 1.47 11.92 -18.63
N THR A 343 2.11 12.11 -17.48
CA THR A 343 3.13 13.16 -17.30
C THR A 343 4.30 12.98 -18.26
N LEU A 344 4.88 11.77 -18.34
CA LEU A 344 5.97 11.49 -19.26
C LEU A 344 5.54 11.73 -20.71
N CYS A 345 4.37 11.23 -21.11
CA CYS A 345 3.87 11.39 -22.46
C CYS A 345 3.66 12.86 -22.82
N LEU A 346 2.98 13.63 -21.97
CA LEU A 346 2.73 15.05 -22.22
C LEU A 346 4.03 15.87 -22.30
N VAL A 347 5.02 15.56 -21.45
CA VAL A 347 6.27 16.33 -21.39
C VAL A 347 7.24 15.94 -22.52
N PHE A 348 7.28 14.67 -22.94
CA PHE A 348 8.32 14.16 -23.85
C PHE A 348 7.85 13.84 -25.26
N VAL A 349 6.60 13.39 -25.48
CA VAL A 349 6.11 13.06 -26.82
C VAL A 349 6.17 14.26 -27.78
N PRO A 350 5.73 15.49 -27.40
CA PRO A 350 5.87 16.64 -28.28
C PRO A 350 7.32 16.94 -28.67
N LYS A 351 8.28 16.65 -27.79
CA LYS A 351 9.72 16.83 -28.06
C LYS A 351 10.25 15.82 -29.06
N VAL A 352 9.84 14.57 -28.93
CA VAL A 352 10.20 13.50 -29.86
C VAL A 352 9.63 13.79 -31.25
N ILE A 353 8.36 14.24 -31.33
CA ILE A 353 7.73 14.62 -32.61
C ILE A 353 8.48 15.78 -33.26
N GLU A 354 8.82 16.83 -32.51
CA GLU A 354 9.56 17.97 -33.07
C GLU A 354 10.96 17.58 -33.52
N LEU A 355 11.63 16.70 -32.78
CA LEU A 355 12.95 16.18 -33.15
C LEU A 355 12.89 15.31 -34.41
N ALA A 356 11.84 14.50 -34.57
CA ALA A 356 11.61 13.71 -35.78
C ALA A 356 11.32 14.60 -37.01
N ARG A 357 10.63 15.73 -36.82
CA ARG A 357 10.36 16.71 -37.88
C ARG A 357 11.62 17.51 -38.26
N ASN A 358 12.43 17.90 -37.29
CA ASN A 358 13.60 18.76 -37.47
C ASN A 358 14.86 18.18 -36.81
N PRO A 359 15.44 17.09 -37.34
CA PRO A 359 16.57 16.41 -36.70
C PRO A 359 17.86 17.25 -36.65
N VAL A 360 18.01 18.21 -37.57
CA VAL A 360 19.21 19.06 -37.71
C VAL A 360 19.11 20.35 -36.87
N GLY A 361 17.91 20.71 -36.38
CA GLY A 361 17.70 21.92 -35.59
C GLY A 361 17.74 23.24 -36.38
N ASN A 362 17.52 23.18 -37.69
CA ASN A 362 17.41 24.36 -38.55
C ASN A 362 16.11 25.13 -38.26
N GLU A 363 16.18 26.47 -38.27
CA GLU A 363 15.07 27.33 -37.84
C GLU A 363 13.82 27.20 -38.71
N PRO A 364 12.63 26.89 -38.14
CA PRO A 364 11.37 27.26 -38.77
C PRO A 364 11.24 28.79 -38.70
N ARG A 365 11.01 29.46 -39.85
CA ARG A 365 10.78 30.92 -39.96
C ARG A 365 9.74 31.48 -38.96
N ALA A 366 8.86 30.63 -38.44
CA ALA A 366 7.86 30.95 -37.41
C ALA A 366 8.48 31.31 -36.03
N TYR A 367 9.61 30.72 -35.67
CA TYR A 367 10.27 30.92 -34.36
C TYR A 367 10.83 32.34 -34.22
N ARG A 368 11.45 32.85 -35.29
CA ARG A 368 11.98 34.22 -35.37
C ARG A 368 10.86 35.28 -35.26
N ARG A 369 9.71 35.01 -35.90
CA ARG A 369 8.51 35.87 -35.84
C ARG A 369 7.85 35.87 -34.46
N GLY A 370 7.78 34.73 -33.77
CA GLY A 370 7.19 34.64 -32.42
C GLY A 370 8.00 35.40 -31.37
N LEU A 371 9.33 35.29 -31.42
CA LEU A 371 10.23 36.03 -30.52
C LEU A 371 10.13 37.55 -30.75
N MET A 372 10.10 37.99 -32.02
CA MET A 372 9.92 39.41 -32.36
C MET A 372 8.54 39.95 -31.96
N LYS A 373 7.45 39.20 -32.18
CA LYS A 373 6.10 39.62 -31.75
C LYS A 373 5.98 39.75 -30.24
N SER A 374 6.61 38.86 -29.47
CA SER A 374 6.63 38.91 -28.00
C SER A 374 7.41 40.11 -27.46
N VAL A 375 8.54 40.47 -28.09
CA VAL A 375 9.32 41.66 -27.71
C VAL A 375 8.53 42.93 -28.06
N VAL A 376 7.92 42.99 -29.25
CA VAL A 376 7.13 44.15 -29.69
C VAL A 376 5.86 44.36 -28.85
N ALA A 377 5.12 43.28 -28.52
CA ALA A 377 3.92 43.37 -27.68
C ALA A 377 4.19 43.82 -26.25
N LYS A 378 5.41 43.60 -25.73
CA LYS A 378 5.83 44.04 -24.39
C LYS A 378 6.27 45.52 -24.40
N THR A 379 6.79 46.03 -25.52
CA THR A 379 7.13 47.45 -25.68
C THR A 379 5.91 48.33 -25.94
N SER A 380 4.79 47.76 -26.42
CA SER A 380 3.58 48.50 -26.82
C SER A 380 2.47 48.56 -25.76
N GLN A 381 2.72 48.14 -24.50
CA GLN A 381 1.76 48.40 -23.42
C GLN A 381 1.88 49.86 -22.95
N PRO A 382 0.84 50.71 -23.09
CA PRO A 382 0.88 52.07 -22.60
C PRO A 382 0.85 52.08 -21.05
N MET A 383 1.71 52.92 -20.46
CA MET A 383 1.70 53.26 -19.04
C MET A 383 0.28 53.68 -18.62
N SER A 384 -0.32 52.98 -17.64
CA SER A 384 -1.54 53.46 -17.00
C SER A 384 -1.24 54.75 -16.23
N PRO A 385 -2.11 55.79 -16.29
CA PRO A 385 -1.90 57.00 -15.49
C PRO A 385 -2.04 56.68 -14.01
N GLN A 386 -1.10 57.17 -13.19
CA GLN A 386 -1.28 57.23 -11.74
C GLN A 386 -2.55 58.05 -11.41
N PRO A 387 -3.43 57.57 -10.51
CA PRO A 387 -4.52 58.41 -10.04
C PRO A 387 -3.95 59.52 -9.15
N ARG A 388 -4.14 60.78 -9.57
CA ARG A 388 -4.12 61.93 -8.66
C ARG A 388 -5.49 62.03 -8.01
N SER A 389 -5.55 61.76 -6.70
CA SER A 389 -6.40 62.44 -5.72
C SER A 389 -6.00 61.95 -4.34
#